data_AF-A0A455UHD4-F1
#
_entry.id   AF-A0A455UHD4-F1
#
_cell.length_a   1.000
_cell.length_b   1.000
_cell.length_c   1.000
_cell.angle_alpha   90.00
_cell.angle_beta   90.00
_cell.angle_gamma   90.00
#
_symmetry.space_group_name_H-M   'P 1'
#
loop_
_entity.id
_entity.type
_entity.pdbx_description
1 polymer ?
#
loop_
_entity_poly.entity_id
_entity_poly.type
_entity_poly.pdbx_seq_one_letter_code
_entity_poly.pdbx_strand_id
1 'polypeptide(L)'
;MLSETEIPADQVIPTHVNRHPALLEEAADYALTFNASVDVTAFEDAGDGLSGFDAVSRLLERGVPSELITMSSDCNGSLPEFDTQGTYLGMKVARNTTLIADWQRLVREGVLPLESALGLISTNVARVLGLHAQKGV
;
A
#
# COMPACT_ATOMS: atom_id res chain seq x y z
N MET A 1 -16.15 10.68 10.65
CA MET A 1 -15.17 10.19 11.66
C MET A 1 -14.06 11.21 11.94
N LEU A 2 -13.06 11.43 11.06
CA LEU A 2 -11.98 12.38 11.38
C LEU A 2 -12.45 13.84 11.48
N SER A 3 -13.46 14.23 10.70
CA SER A 3 -14.10 15.55 10.80
C SER A 3 -15.04 15.70 12.00
N GLU A 4 -15.33 14.60 12.70
CA GLU A 4 -16.36 14.52 13.75
C GLU A 4 -15.76 14.14 15.12
N THR A 5 -14.45 13.90 15.18
CA THR A 5 -13.74 13.46 16.37
C THR A 5 -12.40 14.19 16.50
N GLU A 6 -11.80 14.17 17.68
CA GLU A 6 -10.47 14.74 17.93
C GLU A 6 -9.33 13.75 17.64
N ILE A 7 -9.63 12.61 16.99
CA ILE A 7 -8.63 11.60 16.64
C ILE A 7 -7.69 12.20 15.59
N PRO A 8 -6.37 12.29 15.85
CA PRO A 8 -5.43 12.78 14.87
C PRO A 8 -5.40 11.90 13.63
N ALA A 9 -5.22 12.51 12.46
CA ALA A 9 -5.25 11.78 11.20
C ALA A 9 -4.11 10.75 11.05
N ASP A 10 -3.00 10.95 11.78
CA ASP A 10 -1.89 9.99 11.82
C ASP A 10 -2.21 8.69 12.58
N GLN A 11 -3.34 8.61 13.29
CA GLN A 11 -3.80 7.40 13.99
C GLN A 11 -4.64 6.47 13.10
N VAL A 12 -5.03 6.93 11.90
CA VAL A 12 -5.87 6.17 10.99
C VAL A 12 -5.11 5.98 9.68
N ILE A 13 -4.68 4.75 9.41
CA ILE A 13 -3.95 4.42 8.18
C ILE A 13 -4.76 3.35 7.44
N PRO A 14 -5.59 3.73 6.46
CA PRO A 14 -6.33 2.75 5.67
C PRO A 14 -5.34 1.94 4.83
N THR A 15 -5.52 0.61 4.85
CA THR A 15 -4.77 -0.35 4.01
C THR A 15 -5.70 -1.01 3.00
N HIS A 16 -5.15 -1.79 2.07
CA HIS A 16 -5.85 -2.39 0.94
C HIS A 16 -6.61 -1.35 0.12
N VAL A 17 -6.13 -0.11 0.08
CA VAL A 17 -6.79 1.00 -0.61
C VAL A 17 -6.90 0.76 -2.11
N ASN A 18 -6.01 -0.09 -2.65
CA ASN A 18 -5.95 -0.48 -4.04
C ASN A 18 -6.76 -1.74 -4.39
N ARG A 19 -7.57 -2.30 -3.48
CA ARG A 19 -8.41 -3.47 -3.78
C ARG A 19 -9.57 -3.17 -4.74
N HIS A 20 -9.87 -1.89 -4.97
CA HIS A 20 -10.87 -1.44 -5.94
C HIS A 20 -10.51 -0.02 -6.43
N PRO A 21 -10.64 0.30 -7.73
CA PRO A 21 -10.23 1.60 -8.26
C PRO A 21 -10.91 2.78 -7.57
N ALA A 22 -12.23 2.71 -7.35
CA ALA A 22 -12.96 3.78 -6.66
C ALA A 22 -12.45 4.02 -5.22
N LEU A 23 -12.05 2.95 -4.50
CA LEU A 23 -11.52 3.09 -3.15
C LEU A 23 -10.15 3.77 -3.15
N LEU A 24 -9.34 3.53 -4.18
CA LEU A 24 -8.06 4.21 -4.32
C LEU A 24 -8.24 5.72 -4.53
N GLU A 25 -9.25 6.11 -5.30
CA GLU A 25 -9.59 7.53 -5.50
C GLU A 25 -10.06 8.18 -4.19
N GLU A 26 -10.89 7.50 -3.40
CA GLU A 26 -11.30 7.95 -2.07
C GLU A 26 -10.11 8.05 -1.09
N ALA A 27 -9.16 7.11 -1.18
CA ALA A 27 -7.94 7.13 -0.38
C ALA A 27 -7.03 8.30 -0.74
N ALA A 28 -6.96 8.67 -2.03
CA ALA A 28 -6.26 9.88 -2.46
C ALA A 28 -6.92 11.14 -1.87
N ASP A 29 -8.25 11.24 -1.94
CA ASP A 29 -8.99 12.36 -1.36
C ASP A 29 -8.78 12.46 0.16
N TYR A 30 -8.77 11.31 0.85
CA TYR A 30 -8.48 11.20 2.26
C TYR A 30 -7.07 11.73 2.59
N ALA A 31 -6.05 11.25 1.88
CA ALA A 31 -4.66 11.64 2.10
C ALA A 31 -4.46 13.15 1.91
N LEU A 32 -5.05 13.71 0.86
CA LEU A 32 -4.96 15.14 0.52
C LEU A 32 -5.73 16.03 1.51
N THR A 33 -6.93 15.60 1.91
CA THR A 33 -7.82 16.38 2.79
C THR A 33 -7.25 16.44 4.21
N PHE A 34 -6.76 15.31 4.72
CA PHE A 34 -6.35 15.19 6.11
C PHE A 34 -4.83 15.23 6.30
N ASN A 35 -4.06 15.37 5.21
CA ASN A 35 -2.60 15.23 5.21
C ASN A 35 -2.16 13.94 5.93
N ALA A 36 -2.83 12.84 5.57
CA ALA A 36 -2.79 11.56 6.28
C ALA A 36 -2.17 10.47 5.41
N SER A 37 -1.61 9.45 6.06
CA SER A 37 -0.93 8.36 5.35
C SER A 37 -1.92 7.29 4.89
N VAL A 38 -1.63 6.67 3.75
CA VAL A 38 -2.40 5.53 3.20
C VAL A 38 -1.45 4.39 2.85
N ASP A 39 -1.93 3.16 2.98
CA ASP A 39 -1.14 1.96 2.76
C ASP A 39 -1.63 1.18 1.52
N VAL A 40 -0.74 1.02 0.55
CA VAL A 40 -0.95 0.24 -0.67
C VAL A 40 -0.50 -1.20 -0.43
N THR A 41 -1.32 -2.17 -0.82
CA THR A 41 -0.97 -3.59 -0.71
C THR A 41 -0.41 -4.13 -2.02
N ALA A 42 0.75 -4.78 -1.96
CA ALA A 42 1.34 -5.47 -3.11
C ALA A 42 0.70 -6.85 -3.34
N PHE A 43 -0.51 -6.87 -3.89
CA PHE A 43 -1.27 -8.09 -4.19
C PHE A 43 -0.61 -8.95 -5.27
N GLU A 44 -0.44 -10.25 -5.04
CA GLU A 44 -0.03 -11.21 -6.08
C GLU A 44 -1.02 -11.25 -7.26
N ASP A 45 -2.31 -11.15 -6.96
CA ASP A 45 -3.40 -10.98 -7.91
C ASP A 45 -4.31 -9.86 -7.40
N ALA A 46 -4.36 -8.76 -8.14
CA ALA A 46 -5.17 -7.60 -7.77
C ALA A 46 -6.66 -7.78 -8.11
N GLY A 47 -7.04 -8.81 -8.89
CA GLY A 47 -8.41 -8.98 -9.39
C GLY A 47 -8.92 -7.72 -10.10
N ASP A 48 -10.03 -7.16 -9.61
CA ASP A 48 -10.60 -5.90 -10.10
C ASP A 48 -9.89 -4.64 -9.57
N GLY A 49 -8.93 -4.81 -8.65
CA GLY A 49 -8.11 -3.75 -8.05
C GLY A 49 -6.91 -3.36 -8.91
N LEU A 50 -5.97 -2.66 -8.28
CA LEU A 50 -4.73 -2.21 -8.91
C LEU A 50 -3.53 -2.93 -8.29
N SER A 51 -2.51 -3.22 -9.11
CA SER A 51 -1.20 -3.66 -8.60
C SER A 51 -0.59 -2.59 -7.67
N GLY A 52 0.38 -2.97 -6.84
CA GLY A 52 1.07 -2.01 -5.97
C GLY A 52 1.75 -0.90 -6.79
N PHE A 53 2.31 -1.26 -7.94
CA PHE A 53 2.90 -0.31 -8.89
C PHE A 53 1.86 0.68 -9.44
N ASP A 54 0.74 0.18 -9.97
CA ASP A 54 -0.27 1.04 -10.60
C ASP A 54 -0.96 1.93 -9.56
N ALA A 55 -1.19 1.38 -8.36
CA ALA A 55 -1.81 2.12 -7.27
C ALA A 55 -0.93 3.29 -6.78
N VAL A 56 0.36 3.05 -6.55
CA VAL A 56 1.28 4.13 -6.16
C VAL A 56 1.40 5.17 -7.27
N SER A 57 1.54 4.73 -8.53
CA SER A 57 1.61 5.64 -9.68
C SER A 57 0.37 6.53 -9.73
N ARG A 58 -0.81 5.94 -9.55
CA ARG A 58 -2.08 6.66 -9.54
C ARG A 58 -2.20 7.65 -8.37
N LEU A 59 -1.79 7.28 -7.16
CA LEU A 59 -1.78 8.20 -6.01
C LEU A 59 -0.87 9.42 -6.26
N LEU A 60 0.31 9.19 -6.85
CA LEU A 60 1.23 10.25 -7.22
C LEU A 60 0.65 11.16 -8.34
N GLU A 61 0.01 10.59 -9.35
CA GLU A 61 -0.71 11.34 -10.40
C GLU A 61 -1.83 12.23 -9.82
N ARG A 62 -2.52 11.73 -8.78
CA ARG A 62 -3.53 12.48 -8.02
C ARG A 62 -2.93 13.58 -7.14
N GLY A 63 -1.60 13.64 -7.01
CA GLY A 63 -0.87 14.65 -6.25
C GLY A 63 -0.62 14.28 -4.79
N VAL A 64 -0.83 13.02 -4.39
CA VAL A 64 -0.51 12.55 -3.03
C VAL A 64 1.01 12.56 -2.84
N PRO A 65 1.56 13.26 -1.84
CA PRO A 65 2.99 13.24 -1.54
C PRO A 65 3.48 11.82 -1.24
N SER A 66 4.64 11.45 -1.80
CA SER A 66 5.20 10.10 -1.62
C SER A 66 5.44 9.74 -0.15
N GLU A 67 5.69 10.74 0.69
CA GLU A 67 5.92 10.62 2.13
C GLU A 67 4.68 10.16 2.89
N LEU A 68 3.49 10.33 2.31
CA LEU A 68 2.21 9.87 2.86
C LEU A 68 1.79 8.48 2.36
N ILE A 69 2.60 7.84 1.52
CA ILE A 69 2.29 6.52 0.97
C ILE A 69 3.18 5.48 1.64
N THR A 70 2.58 4.42 2.18
CA THR A 70 3.30 3.20 2.56
C THR A 70 2.93 2.06 1.63
N MET A 71 3.81 1.07 1.52
CA MET A 71 3.52 -0.16 0.79
C MET A 71 3.77 -1.38 1.68
N SER A 72 2.75 -2.23 1.79
CA SER A 72 2.79 -3.46 2.56
C SER A 72 2.54 -4.68 1.66
N SER A 73 2.94 -5.85 2.15
CA SER A 73 2.91 -7.08 1.34
C SER A 73 1.68 -7.95 1.57
N ASP A 74 0.98 -7.76 2.69
CA ASP A 74 -0.05 -8.68 3.20
C ASP A 74 0.37 -10.17 3.20
N CYS A 75 1.68 -10.41 3.29
CA CYS A 75 2.27 -11.73 3.17
C CYS A 75 2.01 -12.59 4.39
N ASN A 76 2.06 -13.90 4.17
CA ASN A 76 1.69 -14.92 5.15
C ASN A 76 0.18 -15.00 5.45
N GLY A 77 -0.65 -14.33 4.64
CA GLY A 77 -2.08 -14.62 4.52
C GLY A 77 -2.31 -16.02 3.93
N SER A 78 -3.33 -16.71 4.43
CA SER A 78 -3.79 -17.99 3.92
C SER A 78 -4.54 -17.80 2.60
N LEU A 79 -3.95 -18.22 1.49
CA LEU A 79 -4.62 -18.25 0.18
C LEU A 79 -5.15 -19.67 -0.04
N PRO A 80 -6.45 -19.95 0.21
CA PRO A 80 -7.02 -21.26 -0.04
C PRO A 80 -7.02 -21.56 -1.55
N GLU A 81 -6.44 -22.69 -1.93
CA GLU A 81 -6.49 -23.19 -3.29
C GLU A 81 -7.72 -24.06 -3.47
N PHE A 82 -8.47 -23.82 -4.55
CA PHE A 82 -9.60 -24.64 -4.97
C PHE A 82 -9.38 -25.13 -6.40
N ASP A 83 -9.87 -26.33 -6.73
CA ASP A 83 -9.92 -26.80 -8.11
C ASP A 83 -11.08 -26.13 -8.89
N THR A 84 -11.19 -26.45 -10.18
CA THR A 84 -12.25 -25.94 -11.06
C THR A 84 -13.67 -26.41 -10.70
N GLN A 85 -13.79 -27.35 -9.76
CA GLN A 85 -15.05 -27.85 -9.21
C GLN A 85 -15.33 -27.29 -7.80
N GLY A 86 -14.48 -26.40 -7.28
CA GLY A 86 -14.62 -25.80 -5.95
C GLY A 86 -14.14 -26.70 -4.80
N THR A 87 -13.43 -27.80 -5.09
CA THR A 87 -12.84 -28.67 -4.07
C THR A 87 -11.61 -28.00 -3.48
N TYR A 88 -11.52 -27.94 -2.15
CA TYR A 88 -10.35 -27.42 -1.45
C TYR A 88 -9.11 -28.30 -1.69
N LEU A 89 -8.06 -27.72 -2.25
CA LEU A 89 -6.80 -28.38 -2.60
C LEU A 89 -5.69 -28.15 -1.56
N GLY A 90 -5.71 -27.03 -0.83
CA GLY A 90 -4.67 -26.71 0.15
C GLY A 90 -4.55 -25.20 0.43
N MET A 91 -3.46 -24.82 1.12
CA MET A 91 -3.19 -23.45 1.52
C MET A 91 -1.87 -22.96 0.90
N LYS A 92 -1.92 -21.89 0.10
CA LYS A 92 -0.74 -21.11 -0.32
C LYS A 92 -0.42 -20.04 0.73
N VAL A 93 0.87 -19.71 0.81
CA VAL A 93 1.39 -18.62 1.64
C VAL A 93 1.75 -17.48 0.71
N ALA A 94 1.10 -16.33 0.87
CA ALA A 94 1.44 -15.11 0.13
C ALA A 94 2.93 -14.76 0.34
N ARG A 95 3.67 -14.58 -0.77
CA ARG A 95 5.12 -14.36 -0.79
C ARG A 95 5.43 -12.87 -0.93
N ASN A 96 6.48 -12.42 -0.24
CA ASN A 96 6.94 -11.02 -0.28
C ASN A 96 7.59 -10.60 -1.61
N THR A 97 7.59 -11.47 -2.61
CA THR A 97 8.21 -11.22 -3.92
C THR A 97 7.51 -10.09 -4.67
N THR A 98 6.19 -9.97 -4.54
CA THR A 98 5.40 -8.94 -5.25
C THR A 98 5.71 -7.55 -4.71
N LEU A 99 5.85 -7.40 -3.38
CA LEU A 99 6.25 -6.13 -2.76
C LEU A 99 7.56 -5.62 -3.36
N ILE A 100 8.59 -6.46 -3.41
CA ILE A 100 9.89 -6.08 -3.95
C ILE A 100 9.83 -5.83 -5.45
N ALA A 101 9.07 -6.64 -6.20
CA ALA A 101 8.93 -6.48 -7.64
C ALA A 101 8.27 -5.14 -8.02
N ASP A 102 7.12 -4.83 -7.42
CA ASP A 102 6.39 -3.58 -7.66
C ASP A 102 7.22 -2.37 -7.22
N TRP A 103 7.85 -2.45 -6.06
CA TRP A 103 8.74 -1.40 -5.57
C TRP A 103 9.94 -1.15 -6.50
N GLN A 104 10.61 -2.21 -6.97
CA GLN A 104 11.71 -2.08 -7.94
C GLN A 104 11.23 -1.49 -9.26
N ARG A 105 10.02 -1.84 -9.69
CA ARG A 105 9.41 -1.35 -10.92
C ARG A 105 9.16 0.16 -10.85
N LEU A 106 8.68 0.68 -9.70
CA LEU A 106 8.52 2.13 -9.48
C LEU A 106 9.82 2.91 -9.73
N VAL A 107 10.96 2.36 -9.29
CA VAL A 107 12.28 2.98 -9.51
C VAL A 107 12.73 2.82 -10.97
N ARG A 108 12.63 1.61 -11.52
CA ARG A 108 13.14 1.29 -12.86
C ARG A 108 12.39 2.01 -13.98
N GLU A 109 11.09 2.24 -13.81
CA GLU A 109 10.25 2.96 -14.77
C GLU A 109 10.23 4.48 -14.51
N GLY A 110 10.95 4.97 -13.50
CA GLY A 110 11.11 6.40 -13.24
C GLY A 110 9.89 7.07 -12.60
N VAL A 111 9.00 6.28 -11.99
CA VAL A 111 7.84 6.82 -11.25
C VAL A 111 8.30 7.57 -9.99
N LEU A 112 9.31 7.03 -9.30
CA LEU A 112 9.95 7.69 -8.15
C LEU A 112 11.47 7.56 -8.24
N PRO A 113 12.23 8.56 -7.76
CA PRO A 113 13.65 8.37 -7.49
C PRO A 113 13.85 7.33 -6.39
N LEU A 114 15.01 6.68 -6.36
CA LEU A 114 15.32 5.61 -5.40
C LEU A 114 15.06 6.01 -3.94
N GLU A 115 15.42 7.24 -3.56
CA GLU A 115 15.24 7.77 -2.20
C GLU A 115 13.76 7.82 -1.79
N SER A 116 12.91 8.46 -2.61
CA SER A 116 11.46 8.52 -2.35
C SER A 116 10.83 7.13 -2.39
N ALA A 117 11.26 6.27 -3.32
CA ALA A 117 10.77 4.90 -3.39
C ALA A 117 11.13 4.11 -2.12
N LEU A 118 12.37 4.20 -1.62
CA LEU A 118 12.78 3.56 -0.36
C LEU A 118 11.87 3.98 0.80
N GLY A 119 11.45 5.25 0.83
CA GLY A 119 10.53 5.78 1.83
C GLY A 119 9.27 4.93 2.01
N LEU A 120 8.64 4.46 0.92
CA LEU A 120 7.38 3.70 0.94
C LEU A 120 7.44 2.43 1.80
N ILE A 121 8.62 1.79 1.88
CA ILE A 121 8.82 0.53 2.61
C ILE A 121 9.76 0.69 3.83
N SER A 122 10.19 1.92 4.14
CA SER A 122 11.13 2.19 5.22
C SER A 122 10.74 3.42 6.04
N THR A 123 11.22 4.62 5.70
CA THR A 123 11.06 5.85 6.48
C THR A 123 9.59 6.21 6.72
N ASN A 124 8.72 6.05 5.71
CA ASN A 124 7.29 6.34 5.84
C ASN A 124 6.63 5.36 6.83
N VAL A 125 6.98 4.07 6.72
CA VAL A 125 6.50 3.02 7.62
C VAL A 125 6.98 3.27 9.05
N ALA A 126 8.25 3.62 9.23
CA ALA A 126 8.81 3.91 10.55
C ALA A 126 8.16 5.16 11.18
N ARG A 127 7.83 6.17 10.38
CA ARG A 127 7.07 7.34 10.84
C ARG A 127 5.67 6.95 11.31
N VAL A 128 4.92 6.24 10.47
CA VAL A 128 3.54 5.78 10.75
C VAL A 128 3.49 4.91 12.02
N LEU A 129 4.47 4.04 12.23
CA LEU A 129 4.52 3.14 13.39
C LEU A 129 5.18 3.76 14.64
N GLY A 130 5.62 5.02 14.59
CA GLY A 130 6.34 5.66 15.70
C GLY A 130 7.74 5.09 15.96
N LEU A 131 8.34 4.39 14.99
CA LEU A 131 9.66 3.75 15.07
C LEU A 131 10.79 4.56 14.44
N HIS A 132 10.52 5.77 13.94
CA HIS A 132 11.48 6.62 13.22
C HIS A 132 12.76 6.97 14.00
N ALA A 133 12.75 6.85 15.33
CA ALA A 133 13.95 7.00 16.15
C ALA A 133 14.93 5.80 16.06
N GLN A 134 14.49 4.65 15.53
CA GLN A 134 15.24 3.38 15.54
C GLN A 134 15.25 2.63 14.21
N LYS A 135 14.35 2.99 13.28
CA LYS A 135 14.10 2.30 12.00
C LYS A 135 13.87 3.36 10.92
N GLY A 136 14.15 3.02 9.66
CA GLY A 136 13.84 3.89 8.51
C GLY A 136 14.77 5.09 8.33
N VAL A 137 16.03 4.97 8.79
CA VAL A 137 17.15 5.88 8.51
C VAL A 137 17.94 5.44 7.29
#